data_AF-X6P780-F1
#
_entry.id   AF-X6P780-F1
#
_cell.length_a   1.000
_cell.length_b   1.000
_cell.length_c   1.000
_cell.angle_alpha   90.00
_cell.angle_beta   90.00
_cell.angle_gamma   90.00
#
_symmetry.space_group_name_H-M   'P 1'
#
loop_
_entity.id
_entity.type
_entity.pdbx_description
1 polymer ?
#
loop_
_entity_poly.entity_id
_entity_poly.type
_entity_poly.pdbx_seq_one_letter_code
_entity_poly.pdbx_strand_id
1 'polypeptide(L)'
;QQIQVFNGHRSVVWSAEYSPFVIKNSSDNSNVICSGSFDSTIRFWDIRSNKNELYVMKLDEVISCLKFIVLKKKEKANDIAYDLNLCYGLGQGHISIWG
;
A
#
# COMPACT_ATOMS: atom_id res chain seq x y z
N GLN A 1 10.74 15.94 15.67
CA GLN A 1 11.78 15.99 14.63
C GLN A 1 11.31 15.14 13.46
N GLN A 2 11.45 15.61 12.23
CA GLN A 2 11.21 14.80 11.02
C GLN A 2 12.35 13.80 10.85
N ILE A 3 12.03 12.50 10.70
CA ILE A 3 13.04 11.43 10.66
C ILE A 3 13.36 10.91 9.25
N GLN A 4 12.42 11.02 8.30
CA GLN A 4 12.58 10.55 6.93
C GLN A 4 11.59 11.29 6.01
N VAL A 5 11.92 11.43 4.73
CA VAL A 5 11.07 12.05 3.70
C VAL A 5 11.09 11.21 2.43
N PHE A 6 9.92 10.99 1.83
CA PHE A 6 9.75 10.27 0.58
C PHE A 6 9.25 11.23 -0.50
N ASN A 7 10.07 11.53 -1.51
CA ASN A 7 9.81 12.55 -2.53
C ASN A 7 9.56 11.96 -3.93
N GLY A 8 8.70 10.95 -4.07
CA GLY A 8 8.41 10.38 -5.40
C GLY A 8 7.11 10.86 -6.05
N HIS A 9 6.09 11.22 -5.26
CA HIS A 9 4.83 11.71 -5.81
C HIS A 9 5.01 13.06 -6.53
N ARG A 10 4.29 13.22 -7.65
CA ARG A 10 4.33 14.43 -8.49
C ARG A 10 3.21 15.42 -8.20
N SER A 11 2.31 15.07 -7.28
CA SER A 11 1.18 15.89 -6.87
C SER A 11 0.85 15.63 -5.40
N VAL A 12 -0.21 16.27 -4.90
CA VAL A 12 -0.67 16.16 -3.51
C VAL A 12 -0.87 14.69 -3.12
N VAL A 13 -0.34 14.31 -1.96
CA VAL A 13 -0.57 13.00 -1.35
C VAL A 13 -1.81 13.12 -0.48
N TRP A 14 -2.85 12.33 -0.79
CA TRP A 14 -4.14 12.38 -0.10
C TRP A 14 -4.24 11.39 1.05
N SER A 15 -3.54 10.26 0.94
CA SER A 15 -3.64 9.17 1.89
C SER A 15 -2.30 8.48 2.04
N ALA A 16 -1.98 8.04 3.25
CA ALA A 16 -0.88 7.14 3.54
C ALA A 16 -1.34 6.10 4.57
N GLU A 17 -0.95 4.85 4.37
CA GLU A 17 -1.37 3.72 5.21
C GLU A 17 -0.18 2.81 5.50
N TYR A 18 -0.16 2.26 6.72
CA TYR A 18 0.86 1.30 7.12
C TYR A 18 0.42 -0.11 6.73
N SER A 19 1.27 -0.84 6.03
CA SER A 19 1.01 -2.26 5.75
C SER A 19 1.10 -3.05 7.05
N PRO A 20 0.03 -3.75 7.47
CA PRO A 20 0.03 -4.50 8.72
C PRO A 20 0.96 -5.73 8.67
N PHE A 21 1.52 -6.08 7.51
CA PHE A 21 2.39 -7.24 7.38
C PHE A 21 3.87 -6.89 7.31
N VAL A 22 4.61 -7.65 8.09
CA VAL A 22 6.04 -7.89 7.95
C VAL A 22 6.23 -8.84 6.76
N ILE A 23 6.86 -8.41 5.67
CA ILE A 23 7.20 -9.35 4.58
C ILE A 23 8.27 -10.31 5.13
N LYS A 24 7.87 -11.52 5.55
CA LYS A 24 8.76 -12.56 6.12
C LYS A 24 9.71 -13.21 5.10
N ASN A 25 9.80 -12.68 3.88
CA ASN A 25 10.55 -13.30 2.79
C ASN A 25 11.99 -12.77 2.66
N SER A 26 12.39 -11.85 3.52
CA SER A 26 13.77 -11.43 3.72
C SER A 26 14.02 -11.41 5.22
N SER A 27 15.24 -11.75 5.64
CA SER A 27 15.72 -11.72 7.02
C SER A 27 15.51 -10.41 7.79
N ASP A 28 14.94 -9.38 7.15
CA ASP A 28 14.53 -8.13 7.74
C ASP A 28 13.01 -7.97 7.60
N ASN A 29 12.36 -7.81 8.75
CA ASN A 29 10.96 -7.46 8.83
C ASN A 29 10.73 -6.12 8.12
N SER A 30 10.31 -6.12 6.86
CA SER A 30 10.10 -4.87 6.13
C SER A 30 8.87 -4.16 6.70
N ASN A 31 9.07 -2.89 7.07
CA ASN A 31 7.99 -2.01 7.45
C ASN A 31 7.62 -1.24 6.18
N VAL A 32 6.49 -1.58 5.59
CA VAL A 32 6.04 -0.95 4.35
C VAL A 32 4.93 0.03 4.65
N ILE A 33 5.04 1.24 4.12
CA ILE A 33 3.89 2.16 4.01
C ILE A 33 3.48 2.23 2.53
N CYS A 34 2.20 2.47 2.27
CA CYS A 34 1.73 2.87 0.95
C CYS A 34 1.16 4.28 1.01
N SER A 35 1.25 5.01 -0.09
CA SER A 35 0.67 6.35 -0.22
C SER A 35 -0.03 6.51 -1.55
N GLY A 36 -1.12 7.26 -1.56
CA GLY A 36 -1.98 7.51 -2.71
C GLY A 36 -2.02 9.00 -2.98
N SER A 37 -1.94 9.36 -4.25
CA SER A 37 -1.80 10.75 -4.66
C SER A 37 -2.73 11.14 -5.81
N PHE A 38 -2.90 12.45 -5.95
CA PHE A 38 -3.52 13.08 -7.09
C PHE A 38 -2.69 12.98 -8.39
N ASP A 39 -1.47 12.40 -8.33
CA ASP A 39 -0.69 12.04 -9.52
C ASP A 39 -1.11 10.69 -10.15
N SER A 40 -2.26 10.15 -9.71
CA SER A 40 -2.81 8.85 -10.09
C SER A 40 -1.87 7.67 -9.83
N THR A 41 -1.03 7.78 -8.79
CA THR A 41 -0.18 6.67 -8.34
C THR A 41 -0.44 6.26 -6.90
N ILE A 42 -0.30 4.96 -6.65
CA ILE A 42 -0.08 4.41 -5.32
C ILE A 42 1.38 3.98 -5.25
N ARG A 43 2.12 4.47 -4.24
CA ARG A 43 3.54 4.15 -4.05
C ARG A 43 3.75 3.41 -2.76
N PHE A 44 4.64 2.42 -2.80
CA PHE A 44 5.02 1.62 -1.64
C PHE A 44 6.45 1.98 -1.25
N TRP A 45 6.66 2.16 0.04
CA TRP A 45 7.93 2.63 0.59
C TRP A 45 8.42 1.69 1.68
N ASP A 46 9.71 1.41 1.69
CA ASP A 46 10.37 0.78 2.83
C ASP A 46 10.86 1.88 3.77
N ILE A 47 10.41 1.84 5.03
CA ILE A 47 10.81 2.83 6.04
C ILE A 47 12.04 2.41 6.84
N ARG A 48 12.56 1.19 6.65
CA ARG A 48 13.77 0.70 7.34
C ARG A 48 15.01 0.73 6.47
N SER A 49 14.86 0.56 5.15
CA SER A 49 16.00 0.59 4.23
C SER A 49 16.17 1.96 3.57
N ASN A 50 17.40 2.24 3.14
CA ASN A 50 17.70 3.41 2.29
C ASN A 50 17.11 3.27 0.86
N LYS A 51 16.50 2.11 0.53
CA LYS A 51 15.74 1.93 -0.72
C LYS A 51 14.32 2.45 -0.50
N ASN A 52 14.18 3.74 -0.73
CA ASN A 52 12.98 4.49 -0.38
C ASN A 52 11.71 3.97 -1.08
N GLU A 53 11.76 3.72 -2.39
CA GLU A 53 10.59 3.31 -3.19
C GLU A 53 10.68 1.84 -3.60
N LEU A 54 9.70 1.04 -3.18
CA LEU A 54 9.62 -0.39 -3.47
C LEU A 54 8.84 -0.68 -4.75
N TYR A 55 7.70 0.00 -4.92
CA TYR A 55 6.79 -0.25 -6.03
C TYR A 55 5.92 0.97 -6.30
N VAL A 56 5.57 1.17 -7.58
CA VAL A 56 4.65 2.22 -8.03
C VAL A 56 3.57 1.57 -8.86
N MET A 57 2.34 1.67 -8.38
CA MET A 57 1.15 1.36 -9.14
C MET A 57 0.67 2.63 -9.83
N LYS A 58 0.54 2.59 -11.15
CA LYS A 58 -0.05 3.67 -11.94
C LYS A 58 -1.50 3.34 -12.25
N LEU A 59 -2.36 4.32 -12.08
CA LEU A 59 -3.79 4.25 -12.32
C LEU A 59 -4.18 5.40 -13.25
N ASP A 60 -5.38 5.33 -13.81
CA ASP A 60 -5.92 6.38 -14.68
C ASP A 60 -6.73 7.44 -13.92
N GLU A 61 -6.85 7.28 -12.60
CA GLU A 61 -7.63 8.16 -11.72
C GLU A 61 -6.87 8.50 -10.44
N VAL A 62 -7.24 9.66 -9.87
CA VAL A 62 -6.67 10.17 -8.62
C VAL A 62 -7.10 9.32 -7.44
N ILE A 63 -6.20 9.16 -6.47
CA ILE A 63 -6.47 8.40 -5.25
C ILE A 63 -7.01 9.34 -4.17
N SER A 64 -8.17 8.98 -3.61
CA SER A 64 -8.83 9.75 -2.54
C SER A 64 -8.66 9.13 -1.16
N CYS A 65 -8.53 7.79 -1.07
CA CYS A 65 -8.31 7.08 0.18
C CYS A 65 -7.63 5.72 -0.05
N LEU A 66 -6.97 5.21 0.99
CA LEU A 66 -6.35 3.89 1.04
C LEU A 66 -6.81 3.17 2.30
N LYS A 67 -6.92 1.84 2.23
CA LYS A 67 -7.12 0.98 3.39
C LYS A 67 -6.64 -0.43 3.13
N PHE A 68 -5.75 -0.94 3.97
CA PHE A 68 -5.48 -2.37 4.00
C PHE A 68 -6.64 -3.12 4.63
N ILE A 69 -7.06 -4.20 3.98
CA ILE A 69 -8.07 -5.13 4.48
C ILE A 69 -7.51 -6.55 4.44
N VAL A 70 -7.89 -7.33 5.45
CA VAL A 70 -7.52 -8.74 5.53
C VAL A 70 -8.73 -9.56 5.15
N LEU A 71 -8.64 -10.29 4.04
CA LEU A 71 -9.70 -11.17 3.58
C LEU A 71 -9.37 -12.61 3.92
N LYS A 72 -10.34 -13.34 4.47
CA LYS A 72 -10.22 -14.77 4.75
C LYS A 72 -10.36 -15.54 3.45
N LYS A 73 -9.35 -16.33 3.11
CA LYS A 73 -9.44 -17.32 2.04
C LYS A 73 -9.90 -18.65 2.65
N LYS A 74 -10.95 -19.24 2.08
CA LYS A 74 -11.32 -20.62 2.40
C LYS A 74 -10.46 -21.54 1.55
N GLU A 75 -9.44 -22.15 2.14
CA GLU A 75 -8.72 -23.25 1.48
C GLU A 75 -9.43 -24.59 1.72
N LYS A 76 -9.23 -25.54 0.81
CA LYS A 76 -9.77 -26.91 0.90
C LYS A 76 -8.88 -27.77 1.80
N ALA A 77 -8.74 -27.38 3.06
CA ALA A 77 -8.27 -28.16 4.21
C ALA A 77 -8.37 -27.23 5.43
N ASN A 78 -8.26 -27.71 6.65
CA ASN A 78 -8.45 -26.93 7.90
C ASN A 78 -7.43 -25.79 8.14
N ASP A 79 -6.78 -25.26 7.10
CA ASP A 79 -5.87 -24.12 7.16
C ASP A 79 -6.59 -22.85 6.67
N ILE A 80 -6.59 -21.80 7.49
CA ILE A 80 -7.20 -20.51 7.13
C ILE A 80 -6.08 -19.60 6.64
N ALA A 81 -5.95 -19.48 5.32
CA ALA A 81 -5.07 -18.50 4.70
C ALA A 81 -5.73 -17.11 4.71
N TYR A 82 -4.93 -16.06 4.91
CA TYR A 82 -5.36 -14.67 4.87
C TYR A 82 -4.66 -13.96 3.71
N ASP A 83 -5.44 -13.37 2.81
CA ASP A 83 -4.93 -12.54 1.73
C ASP A 83 -5.03 -11.06 2.15
N LEU A 84 -3.90 -10.36 2.15
CA LEU A 84 -3.86 -8.92 2.39
C LEU A 84 -4.22 -8.21 1.10
N ASN A 85 -5.31 -7.45 1.13
CA ASN A 85 -5.76 -6.67 0.00
C ASN A 85 -5.67 -5.18 0.35
N LEU A 86 -5.37 -4.35 -0.64
CA LEU A 86 -5.43 -2.91 -0.58
C LEU A 86 -6.73 -2.43 -1.21
N CYS A 87 -7.62 -1.85 -0.42
CA CYS A 87 -8.72 -1.05 -0.91
C CYS A 87 -8.28 0.38 -1.16
N TYR A 88 -8.77 0.98 -2.24
CA TYR A 88 -8.54 2.38 -2.53
C TYR A 88 -9.74 3.02 -3.20
N GLY A 89 -9.98 4.28 -2.85
CA GLY A 89 -11.00 5.11 -3.46
C GLY A 89 -10.42 5.92 -4.62
N LEU A 90 -11.19 6.04 -5.69
CA LEU A 90 -10.86 6.81 -6.89
C LEU A 90 -11.71 8.07 -7.01
N GLY A 91 -11.22 9.04 -7.78
CA GLY A 91 -11.85 10.36 -7.95
C GLY A 91 -13.27 10.33 -8.50
N GLN A 92 -13.67 9.29 -9.26
CA GLN A 92 -15.03 9.16 -9.79
C GLN A 92 -16.01 8.47 -8.83
N GLY A 93 -15.63 8.23 -7.58
CA GLY A 93 -16.47 7.58 -6.58
C GLY A 93 -16.42 6.05 -6.60
N HIS A 94 -15.55 5.46 -7.42
CA HIS A 94 -15.28 4.02 -7.42
C HIS A 94 -14.42 3.61 -6.22
N ILE A 95 -14.68 2.40 -5.71
CA ILE A 95 -13.81 1.73 -4.74
C ILE A 95 -13.28 0.49 -5.42
N SER A 96 -11.97 0.32 -5.43
CA SER A 96 -11.29 -0.83 -6.02
C SER A 96 -10.48 -1.59 -4.97
N ILE A 97 -10.26 -2.87 -5.22
CA ILE A 97 -9.52 -3.77 -4.35
C ILE A 97 -8.39 -4.40 -5.17
N TRP A 98 -7.18 -4.37 -4.64
CA TRP A 98 -6.00 -5.01 -5.19
C TRP A 98 -5.45 -6.03 -4.19
N GLY A 99 -5.14 -7.25 -4.62
CA GLY A 99 -4.59 -8.33 -3.78
C GLY A 99 -4.22 -9.55 -4.60
#